data_AF-A0A0B6ZLS5-F1
#
_entry.id   AF-A0A0B6ZLS5-F1
#
_cell.length_a   1.000
_cell.length_b   1.000
_cell.length_c   1.000
_cell.angle_alpha   90.00
_cell.angle_beta   90.00
_cell.angle_gamma   90.00
#
_symmetry.space_group_name_H-M   'P 1'
#
loop_
_entity.id
_entity.type
_entity.pdbx_description
1 polymer ?
#
loop_
_entity_poly.entity_id
_entity_poly.type
_entity_poly.pdbx_seq_one_letter_code
_entity_poly.pdbx_strand_id
1 'polypeptide(L)'
;INDKHCFELYGYDILIDCDLKPWLIEINASPSLTASNKEDYDLKFGLLNDVLNVLDLESRLTGREKKIGLFDLMWDDGPVISDDGGVEDVISSCTSMVNSNLGSVNDRVENLREMYQNAESVKKASLSSHL
;
A
#
# COMPACT_ATOMS: atom_id res chain seq x y z
N ILE A 1 -10.06 -15.01 21.42
CA ILE A 1 -11.01 -15.71 20.53
C ILE A 1 -10.44 -15.52 19.13
N ASN A 2 -10.06 -16.59 18.44
CA ASN A 2 -9.51 -16.52 17.08
C ASN A 2 -10.13 -17.70 16.33
N ASP A 3 -11.30 -17.47 15.71
CA ASP A 3 -11.93 -18.48 14.87
C ASP A 3 -11.19 -18.51 13.53
N LYS A 4 -10.70 -19.68 13.14
CA LYS A 4 -9.91 -19.86 11.91
C LYS A 4 -10.72 -19.64 10.63
N HIS A 5 -12.05 -19.49 10.74
CA HIS A 5 -12.95 -19.28 9.62
C HIS A 5 -13.39 -17.82 9.47
N CYS A 6 -12.83 -16.91 10.28
CA CYS A 6 -13.12 -15.48 10.20
C CYS A 6 -11.89 -14.71 9.71
N PHE A 7 -12.15 -13.69 8.91
CA PHE A 7 -11.15 -12.70 8.50
C PHE A 7 -11.75 -11.30 8.65
N GLU A 8 -10.90 -10.29 8.72
CA GLU A 8 -11.32 -8.91 8.80
C GLU A 8 -10.42 -8.03 7.92
N LEU A 9 -11.04 -7.09 7.22
CA LEU A 9 -10.37 -6.13 6.37
C LEU A 9 -10.38 -4.78 7.06
N TYR A 10 -9.20 -4.27 7.40
CA TYR A 10 -9.05 -2.97 8.04
C TYR A 10 -8.62 -1.90 7.02
N GLY A 11 -9.23 -0.72 7.12
CA GLY A 11 -8.76 0.49 6.46
C GLY A 11 -7.93 1.33 7.42
N TYR A 12 -6.76 1.79 6.98
CA TYR A 12 -5.86 2.63 7.78
C TYR A 12 -5.79 4.02 7.16
N ASP A 13 -6.14 5.03 7.96
CA ASP A 13 -6.04 6.42 7.55
C ASP A 13 -4.69 6.96 8.02
N ILE A 14 -3.81 7.24 7.06
CA ILE A 14 -2.42 7.65 7.33
C ILE A 14 -2.21 9.06 6.80
N LEU A 15 -1.74 9.96 7.67
CA LEU A 15 -1.27 11.28 7.30
C LEU A 15 0.25 11.24 7.08
N ILE A 16 0.72 11.78 5.96
CA ILE A 16 2.15 11.93 5.66
C ILE A 16 2.55 13.38 5.92
N ASP A 17 3.55 13.62 6.78
CA ASP A 17 4.05 14.97 7.06
C ASP A 17 5.09 15.46 6.04
N CYS A 18 5.63 16.67 6.26
CA CYS A 18 6.64 17.28 5.38
C CYS A 18 7.96 16.51 5.36
N ASP A 19 8.25 15.70 6.38
CA ASP A 19 9.43 14.85 6.47
C ASP A 19 9.14 13.42 5.97
N LEU A 20 7.98 13.22 5.33
CA LEU A 20 7.47 11.93 4.84
C LEU A 20 7.28 10.88 5.93
N LYS A 21 7.14 11.32 7.18
CA LYS A 21 6.84 10.42 8.27
C LYS A 21 5.35 10.09 8.25
N PRO A 22 4.98 8.79 8.26
CA PRO A 22 3.59 8.39 8.36
C PRO A 22 3.09 8.53 9.81
N TRP A 23 1.93 9.13 9.96
CA TRP A 23 1.19 9.26 11.20
C TRP A 23 -0.15 8.56 11.05
N LEU A 24 -0.38 7.54 11.87
CA LEU A 24 -1.68 6.86 11.92
C LEU A 24 -2.72 7.78 12.56
N ILE A 25 -3.83 8.01 11.86
CA ILE A 25 -4.94 8.83 12.33
C ILE A 25 -6.01 7.94 12.96
N GLU A 26 -6.50 6.97 12.20
CA GLU A 26 -7.50 6.01 12.67
C GLU A 26 -7.38 4.66 11.97
N ILE A 27 -8.00 3.66 12.59
CA ILE A 27 -8.17 2.32 12.04
C ILE A 27 -9.67 2.06 11.93
N ASN A 28 -10.12 1.76 10.72
CA ASN A 28 -11.50 1.45 10.40
C ASN A 28 -11.68 -0.07 10.23
N ALA A 29 -12.46 -0.68 11.12
CA ALA A 29 -12.84 -2.10 11.03
C ALA A 29 -13.85 -2.40 9.88
N SER A 30 -14.44 -1.35 9.30
CA SER A 30 -15.39 -1.45 8.20
C SER A 30 -15.15 -0.32 7.20
N PRO A 31 -14.07 -0.36 6.41
CA PRO A 31 -13.82 0.64 5.38
C PRO A 31 -14.95 0.68 4.35
N SER A 32 -15.24 1.85 3.79
CA SER A 32 -16.28 1.98 2.78
C SER A 32 -15.89 1.30 1.47
N LEU A 33 -16.68 0.32 1.05
CA LEU A 33 -16.51 -0.41 -0.21
C LEU A 33 -17.52 0.01 -1.29
N THR A 34 -18.40 0.97 -0.99
CA THR A 34 -19.30 1.55 -1.99
C THR A 34 -18.50 2.44 -2.92
N ALA A 35 -18.59 2.20 -4.23
CA ALA A 35 -17.94 3.00 -5.23
C ALA A 35 -18.61 4.37 -5.39
N SER A 36 -17.80 5.42 -5.38
CA SER A 36 -18.23 6.81 -5.56
C SER A 36 -18.08 7.30 -7.02
N ASN A 37 -17.15 6.71 -7.77
CA ASN A 37 -16.89 6.97 -9.18
C ASN A 37 -16.30 5.71 -9.85
N LYS A 38 -15.94 5.79 -11.14
CA LYS A 38 -15.45 4.65 -11.91
C LYS A 38 -14.07 4.18 -11.42
N GLU A 39 -13.18 5.11 -11.13
CA GLU A 39 -11.82 4.83 -10.68
C GLU A 39 -11.84 4.14 -9.30
N ASP A 40 -12.67 4.65 -8.39
CA ASP A 40 -12.93 4.08 -7.07
C ASP A 40 -13.59 2.70 -7.16
N TYR A 41 -14.49 2.49 -8.13
CA TYR A 41 -15.04 1.17 -8.42
C TYR A 41 -13.96 0.19 -8.85
N ASP A 42 -13.15 0.55 -9.85
CA ASP A 42 -12.12 -0.33 -10.39
C ASP A 42 -11.09 -0.70 -9.31
N LEU A 43 -10.71 0.25 -8.44
CA LEU A 43 -9.83 0.03 -7.29
C LEU A 43 -10.45 -0.90 -6.24
N LYS A 44 -11.66 -0.58 -5.75
CA LYS A 44 -12.33 -1.36 -4.70
C LYS A 44 -12.71 -2.76 -5.17
N PHE A 45 -13.11 -2.90 -6.42
CA PHE A 45 -13.39 -4.19 -7.03
C PHE A 45 -12.12 -5.05 -7.11
N GLY A 46 -11.00 -4.47 -7.56
CA GLY A 46 -9.70 -5.15 -7.56
C GLY A 46 -9.26 -5.57 -6.17
N LEU A 47 -9.39 -4.68 -5.18
CA LEU A 47 -9.11 -4.97 -3.77
C LEU A 47 -9.91 -6.20 -3.28
N LEU A 48 -11.22 -6.21 -3.50
CA LEU A 48 -12.08 -7.31 -3.07
C LEU A 48 -11.76 -8.63 -3.76
N ASN A 49 -11.45 -8.59 -5.06
CA ASN A 49 -11.02 -9.77 -5.80
C ASN A 49 -9.75 -10.36 -5.18
N ASP A 50 -8.77 -9.52 -4.85
CA ASP A 50 -7.53 -9.97 -4.24
C ASP A 50 -7.70 -10.45 -2.79
N VAL A 51 -8.60 -9.84 -2.01
CA VAL A 51 -8.99 -10.36 -0.68
C VAL A 51 -9.54 -11.78 -0.80
N LEU A 52 -10.43 -12.05 -1.77
CA LEU A 52 -10.98 -13.40 -1.98
C LEU A 52 -9.90 -14.39 -2.43
N ASN A 53 -8.93 -13.94 -3.23
CA ASN A 53 -7.79 -14.78 -3.62
C ASN A 53 -6.92 -15.16 -2.40
N VAL A 54 -6.72 -14.24 -1.46
CA VAL A 54 -5.97 -14.50 -0.21
C VAL A 54 -6.66 -15.55 0.66
N LEU A 55 -8.01 -15.50 0.74
CA LEU A 55 -8.79 -16.47 1.52
C LEU A 55 -8.76 -17.88 0.91
N ASP A 56 -8.41 -17.99 -0.36
CA ASP A 56 -8.21 -19.25 -1.06
C ASP A 56 -9.36 -20.26 -0.89
N LEU A 57 -10.59 -19.79 -1.11
CA LEU A 57 -11.79 -20.62 -0.93
C LEU A 57 -11.82 -21.86 -1.84
N GLU A 58 -11.05 -21.84 -2.93
CA GLU A 58 -10.90 -22.95 -3.88
C GLU A 58 -9.70 -23.87 -3.57
N SER A 59 -8.92 -23.59 -2.52
CA SER A 59 -7.74 -24.38 -2.11
C SER A 59 -6.69 -24.52 -3.22
N ARG A 60 -6.37 -23.40 -3.88
CA ARG A 60 -5.41 -23.31 -4.99
C ARG A 60 -4.00 -22.93 -4.52
N LEU A 61 -3.86 -22.40 -3.31
CA LEU A 61 -2.59 -21.97 -2.75
C LEU A 61 -1.91 -23.10 -1.97
N THR A 62 -0.60 -22.94 -1.78
CA THR A 62 0.27 -23.90 -1.07
C THR A 62 0.42 -23.58 0.42
N GLY A 63 0.01 -22.38 0.86
CA GLY A 63 0.18 -21.86 2.20
C GLY A 63 1.60 -21.32 2.48
N ARG A 64 2.40 -21.11 1.44
CA ARG A 64 3.78 -20.57 1.51
C ARG A 64 3.96 -19.27 0.75
N GLU A 65 2.87 -18.78 0.18
CA GLU A 65 2.84 -17.57 -0.63
C GLU A 65 3.15 -16.37 0.25
N LYS A 66 4.25 -15.69 -0.04
CA LYS A 66 4.57 -14.39 0.56
C LYS A 66 3.81 -13.24 -0.12
N LYS A 67 3.16 -13.50 -1.25
CA LYS A 67 2.44 -12.51 -2.05
C LYS A 67 1.28 -13.15 -2.79
N ILE A 68 0.12 -12.50 -2.74
CA ILE A 68 -1.10 -12.91 -3.44
C ILE A 68 -1.78 -11.66 -4.00
N GLY A 69 -1.84 -11.55 -5.33
CA GLY A 69 -2.35 -10.33 -5.98
C GLY A 69 -1.55 -9.09 -5.56
N LEU A 70 -2.27 -8.08 -5.07
CA LEU A 70 -1.70 -6.85 -4.50
C LEU A 70 -1.34 -6.94 -3.00
N PHE A 71 -1.62 -8.06 -2.33
CA PHE A 71 -1.28 -8.24 -0.91
C PHE A 71 0.09 -8.89 -0.74
N ASP A 72 0.91 -8.31 0.14
CA ASP A 72 2.15 -8.89 0.62
C ASP A 72 1.97 -9.36 2.07
N LEU A 73 2.43 -10.58 2.38
CA LEU A 73 2.45 -11.09 3.76
C LEU A 73 3.58 -10.42 4.52
N MET A 74 3.25 -9.53 5.45
CA MET A 74 4.25 -8.79 6.23
C MET A 74 4.56 -9.41 7.59
N TRP A 75 3.63 -10.18 8.16
CA TRP A 75 3.75 -10.70 9.53
C TRP A 75 3.14 -12.11 9.65
N ASP A 76 3.94 -13.05 10.14
CA ASP A 76 3.54 -14.43 10.48
C ASP A 76 4.40 -14.91 11.66
N ASP A 77 3.85 -14.80 12.89
CA ASP A 77 4.57 -14.97 14.16
C ASP A 77 5.91 -14.19 14.27
N GLY A 78 6.05 -13.14 13.46
CA GLY A 78 7.23 -12.28 13.32
C GLY A 78 7.24 -11.58 11.95
N PRO A 79 8.11 -10.58 11.74
CA PRO A 79 8.25 -9.93 10.44
C PRO A 79 8.66 -10.92 9.35
N VAL A 80 7.93 -10.92 8.23
CA VAL A 80 8.28 -11.72 7.05
C VAL A 80 9.31 -10.97 6.22
N ILE A 81 10.45 -11.62 5.97
CA ILE A 81 11.59 -11.03 5.26
C ILE A 81 11.54 -11.40 3.78
N SER A 82 11.86 -10.43 2.92
CA SER A 82 12.03 -10.64 1.48
C SER A 82 13.25 -11.52 1.20
N ASP A 83 13.17 -12.41 0.22
CA ASP A 83 14.29 -13.32 -0.12
C ASP A 83 15.44 -12.62 -0.87
N ASP A 84 15.35 -11.30 -1.08
CA ASP A 84 16.31 -10.49 -1.85
C ASP A 84 17.43 -9.95 -0.96
N GLY A 85 18.34 -10.86 -0.57
CA GLY A 85 19.54 -10.54 0.21
C GLY A 85 20.64 -9.89 -0.62
N GLY A 86 20.52 -8.59 -0.90
CA GLY A 86 21.61 -7.72 -1.36
C GLY A 86 22.26 -6.98 -0.18
N VAL A 87 23.58 -7.11 -0.05
CA VAL A 87 24.43 -6.60 1.04
C VAL A 87 24.55 -5.05 1.00
N GLU A 88 24.73 -4.43 2.18
CA GLU A 88 25.16 -3.04 2.47
C GLU A 88 24.06 -1.98 2.70
N ASP A 89 23.64 -1.76 3.96
CA ASP A 89 24.08 -0.61 4.78
C ASP A 89 23.37 -0.56 6.15
N VAL A 90 24.17 -0.61 7.21
CA VAL A 90 23.79 -0.98 8.59
C VAL A 90 23.04 0.12 9.37
N ILE A 91 22.70 1.25 8.73
CA ILE A 91 22.08 2.40 9.44
C ILE A 91 20.71 2.81 8.83
N SER A 92 20.26 2.18 7.74
CA SER A 92 18.93 2.38 7.11
C SER A 92 18.09 1.08 7.07
N SER A 93 18.25 0.23 8.09
CA SER A 93 18.04 -1.22 8.00
C SER A 93 16.63 -1.75 8.33
N CYS A 94 15.62 -0.91 8.62
CA CYS A 94 14.32 -1.40 9.11
C CYS A 94 13.31 -1.71 8.00
N THR A 95 13.37 -0.98 6.88
CA THR A 95 12.36 -1.05 5.81
C THR A 95 12.82 -1.85 4.59
N SER A 96 14.12 -2.08 4.41
CA SER A 96 14.66 -2.83 3.27
C SER A 96 14.51 -4.35 3.39
N MET A 97 14.29 -4.87 4.60
CA MET A 97 14.17 -6.31 4.84
C MET A 97 12.73 -6.82 4.87
N VAL A 98 11.73 -5.95 5.03
CA VAL A 98 10.34 -6.41 5.13
C VAL A 98 9.80 -6.80 3.75
N ASN A 99 9.05 -7.90 3.68
CA ASN A 99 8.39 -8.37 2.47
C ASN A 99 7.27 -7.39 2.06
N SER A 100 7.68 -6.31 1.39
CA SER A 100 6.82 -5.24 0.93
C SER A 100 7.22 -4.86 -0.50
N ASN A 101 6.37 -5.25 -1.45
CA ASN A 101 6.56 -5.02 -2.87
C ASN A 101 5.73 -3.82 -3.33
N LEU A 102 5.54 -2.85 -2.43
CA LEU A 102 4.89 -1.56 -2.64
C LEU A 102 5.61 -0.65 -3.67
N GLY A 103 6.47 -1.22 -4.51
CA GLY A 103 6.88 -0.65 -5.79
C GLY A 103 7.35 0.79 -5.67
N SER A 104 8.55 0.98 -5.14
CA SER A 104 9.34 2.14 -5.52
C SER A 104 10.78 1.67 -5.46
N VAL A 105 11.50 1.81 -6.57
CA VAL A 105 12.87 2.33 -6.43
C VAL A 105 12.76 3.46 -5.41
N ASN A 106 13.66 3.60 -4.43
CA ASN A 106 13.58 4.71 -3.46
C ASN A 106 13.83 6.09 -4.14
N ASP A 107 13.31 6.34 -5.33
CA ASP A 107 13.21 7.59 -6.08
C ASP A 107 12.00 8.44 -5.65
N ARG A 108 11.39 8.11 -4.50
CA ARG A 108 10.21 8.80 -3.95
C ARG A 108 10.41 10.31 -3.87
N VAL A 109 11.64 10.76 -3.59
CA VAL A 109 12.00 12.19 -3.57
C VAL A 109 11.90 12.80 -4.97
N GLU A 110 12.34 12.09 -6.01
CA GLU A 110 12.25 12.51 -7.40
C GLU A 110 10.79 12.53 -7.87
N ASN A 111 10.03 11.46 -7.61
CA ASN A 111 8.59 11.37 -7.94
C ASN A 111 7.76 12.48 -7.27
N LEU A 112 8.02 12.77 -5.99
CA LEU A 112 7.32 13.84 -5.26
C LEU A 112 7.73 15.24 -5.74
N ARG A 113 9.01 15.45 -6.09
CA ARG A 113 9.46 16.70 -6.72
C ARG A 113 8.78 16.91 -8.06
N GLU A 114 8.67 15.87 -8.86
CA GLU A 114 8.01 15.94 -10.17
C GLU A 114 6.51 16.22 -10.02
N MET A 115 5.83 15.56 -9.09
CA MET A 115 4.44 15.88 -8.74
C MET A 115 4.26 17.32 -8.27
N TYR A 116 5.14 17.82 -7.41
CA TYR A 116 5.08 19.21 -6.92
C TYR A 116 5.29 20.23 -8.05
N GLN A 117 6.28 19.99 -8.93
CA GLN A 117 6.53 20.85 -10.11
C GLN A 117 5.35 20.84 -11.08
N ASN A 118 4.71 19.67 -11.27
CA ASN A 118 3.51 19.53 -12.08
C ASN A 118 2.33 20.29 -11.45
N ALA A 119 2.14 20.22 -10.14
CA ALA A 119 1.11 20.99 -9.44
C ALA A 119 1.32 22.51 -9.57
N GLU A 120 2.56 23.00 -9.44
CA GLU A 120 2.90 24.42 -9.57
C GLU A 120 2.74 24.95 -11.00
N SER A 121 3.12 24.14 -12.00
CA SER A 121 2.93 24.49 -13.41
C SER A 121 1.45 24.55 -13.80
N VAL A 122 0.62 23.63 -13.30
CA VAL A 122 -0.85 23.69 -13.45
C VAL A 122 -1.42 24.96 -12.80
N LYS A 123 -0.96 25.32 -11.60
CA LYS A 123 -1.39 26.53 -10.90
C LYS A 123 -1.01 27.81 -11.66
N LYS A 124 0.20 27.85 -12.22
CA LYS A 124 0.71 28.98 -13.02
C LYS A 124 -0.01 29.10 -14.37
N ALA A 125 -0.32 27.99 -15.03
CA ALA A 125 -1.11 27.96 -16.25
C ALA A 125 -2.55 28.44 -16.01
N SER A 126 -3.15 28.06 -14.87
CA SER A 126 -4.48 28.52 -14.47
C SER A 126 -4.54 30.02 -14.17
N LEU A 127 -3.44 30.62 -13.67
CA LEU A 127 -3.36 32.06 -13.40
C LEU A 127 -3.13 32.88 -14.68
N SER A 128 -2.44 32.31 -15.67
CA SER A 128 -2.16 32.96 -16.95
C SER A 128 -3.35 32.95 -17.92
N SER A 129 -4.35 32.08 -17.72
CA SER A 129 -5.55 32.02 -18.56
C SER A 129 -6.66 32.99 -18.14
N HIS A 130 -6.45 33.73 -17.05
CA HIS A 130 -7.39 34.70 -16.48
C HIS A 130 -6.90 36.16 -16.61
N LEU A 131 -5.84 36.37 -17.40
CA LEU A 131 -5.35 37.67 -17.89
C LEU A 131 -5.51 37.70 -19.42
#